data_AF-E9Q099-F1
#
_entry.id   AF-E9Q099-F1
#
_cell.length_a   1.000
_cell.length_b   1.000
_cell.length_c   1.000
_cell.angle_alpha   90.00
_cell.angle_beta   90.00
_cell.angle_gamma   90.00
#
_symmetry.space_group_name_H-M   'P 1'
#
loop_
_entity.id
_entity.type
_entity.pdbx_description
1 polymer ?
#
loop_
_entity_poly.entity_id
_entity_poly.type
_entity_poly.pdbx_seq_one_letter_code
_entity_poly.pdbx_strand_id
1 'polypeptide(L)'
;MKHSDGTAYKLVCYFTNWAHSRPGPASIMPHDLDPFLCTHLIFAFASMSNNQIVAKNLQDENVLYPEFNKLKERNRELKTLLSIGGWNFGTSRFTAMLSTLANREKFIDSVISFLRIHGFDGLDLFFLYPGLRGSPPHDRWNFLFLIEELQFAFEREALLTQHPRLLLSAAVSGIPSIIHTSYDALLLGRFVPLSREQKNTGLIINMSRMLLRGRSGLAMMTLSVSVTRQCM
;
A
#
# COMPACT_ATOMS: atom_id res chain seq x y z
N MET A 1 35.85 -8.19 -6.03
CA MET A 1 35.04 -9.30 -5.50
C MET A 1 33.65 -9.19 -6.11
N LYS A 2 33.20 -10.23 -6.82
CA LYS A 2 31.89 -10.27 -7.46
C LYS A 2 30.82 -10.37 -6.37
N HIS A 3 29.92 -9.39 -6.30
CA HIS A 3 28.70 -9.53 -5.51
C HIS A 3 27.89 -10.70 -6.07
N SER A 4 27.68 -11.72 -5.25
CA SER A 4 26.78 -12.82 -5.55
C SER A 4 25.36 -12.28 -5.70
N ASP A 5 24.74 -12.54 -6.85
CA ASP A 5 23.33 -12.28 -7.16
C ASP A 5 22.43 -13.17 -6.27
N GLY A 6 22.25 -12.74 -5.02
CA GLY A 6 21.30 -13.33 -4.08
C GLY A 6 19.88 -12.92 -4.44
N THR A 7 18.93 -13.85 -4.32
CA THR A 7 17.50 -13.58 -4.55
C THR A 7 17.05 -12.36 -3.76
N ALA A 8 16.86 -11.20 -4.42
CA ALA A 8 16.41 -9.99 -3.75
C ALA A 8 14.99 -10.18 -3.20
N TYR A 9 14.89 -10.43 -1.90
CA TYR A 9 13.66 -10.44 -1.12
C TYR A 9 13.17 -8.99 -0.96
N LYS A 10 11.88 -8.74 -1.17
CA LYS A 10 11.29 -7.44 -0.84
C LYS A 10 11.04 -7.38 0.66
N LEU A 11 11.70 -6.45 1.35
CA LEU A 11 11.43 -6.13 2.75
C LEU A 11 10.58 -4.87 2.78
N VAL A 12 9.30 -5.05 3.11
CA VAL A 12 8.28 -4.01 3.08
C VAL A 12 7.92 -3.62 4.52
N CYS A 13 8.05 -2.34 4.83
CA CYS A 13 7.92 -1.83 6.19
C CYS A 13 6.92 -0.67 6.23
N TYR A 14 6.03 -0.68 7.23
CA TYR A 14 5.07 0.40 7.44
C TYR A 14 5.63 1.47 8.39
N PHE A 15 5.52 2.73 7.99
CA PHE A 15 5.65 3.89 8.86
C PHE A 15 4.25 4.42 9.18
N THR A 16 3.94 4.61 10.46
CA THR A 16 2.64 5.10 10.91
C THR A 16 2.74 6.56 11.32
N ASN A 17 1.91 7.43 10.73
CA ASN A 17 2.00 8.88 10.97
C ASN A 17 1.74 9.30 12.43
N TRP A 18 1.14 8.46 13.26
CA TRP A 18 0.96 8.72 14.70
C TRP A 18 2.15 8.28 15.58
N ALA A 19 3.25 7.80 14.99
CA ALA A 19 4.43 7.38 15.76
C ALA A 19 5.10 8.55 16.51
N HIS A 20 5.06 9.76 15.96
CA HIS A 20 5.60 10.96 16.60
C HIS A 20 4.90 11.35 17.91
N SER A 21 3.69 10.83 18.16
CA SER A 21 2.91 11.14 19.37
C SER A 21 3.26 10.24 20.56
N ARG A 22 4.20 9.30 20.38
CA ARG A 22 4.61 8.37 21.45
C ARG A 22 5.58 9.05 22.41
N PRO A 23 5.61 8.65 23.70
CA PRO A 23 6.51 9.26 24.68
C PRO A 23 7.97 8.85 24.47
N GLY A 24 8.88 9.79 24.69
CA GLY A 24 10.32 9.56 24.79
C GLY A 24 10.94 8.97 23.52
N PRO A 25 11.86 7.99 23.62
CA PRO A 25 12.60 7.44 22.46
C PRO A 25 11.73 6.64 21.49
N ALA A 26 10.45 6.41 21.82
CA ALA A 26 9.49 5.78 20.93
C ALA A 26 8.81 6.78 19.97
N SER A 27 9.03 8.10 20.15
CA SER A 27 8.62 9.13 19.20
C SER A 27 9.49 9.05 17.96
N ILE A 28 8.91 8.64 16.83
CA ILE A 28 9.63 8.45 15.56
C ILE A 28 9.03 9.37 14.50
N MET A 29 9.90 10.18 13.89
CA MET A 29 9.65 10.97 12.69
C MET A 29 10.27 10.30 11.45
N PRO A 30 9.88 10.69 10.22
CA PRO A 30 10.46 10.10 9.02
C PRO A 30 11.99 10.21 8.95
N HIS A 31 12.57 11.32 9.42
CA HIS A 31 14.03 11.52 9.41
C HIS A 31 14.80 10.56 10.34
N ASP A 32 14.12 9.94 11.32
CA ASP A 32 14.72 8.96 12.24
C ASP A 32 14.82 7.57 11.61
N LEU A 33 14.18 7.35 10.45
CA LEU A 33 14.21 6.07 9.76
C LEU A 33 15.57 5.86 9.07
N ASP A 34 16.13 4.66 9.24
CA ASP A 34 17.25 4.21 8.42
C ASP A 34 16.73 3.71 7.06
N PRO A 35 17.03 4.41 5.95
CA PRO A 35 16.49 4.10 4.63
C PRO A 35 17.09 2.83 4.00
N PHE A 36 18.07 2.19 4.64
CA PHE A 36 18.68 0.94 4.16
C PHE A 36 18.08 -0.32 4.82
N LEU A 37 17.24 -0.18 5.85
CA LEU A 37 16.64 -1.32 6.53
C LEU A 37 15.60 -2.06 5.68
N CYS A 38 14.86 -1.34 4.84
CA CYS A 38 13.76 -1.90 4.06
C CYS A 38 13.91 -1.50 2.60
N THR A 39 13.50 -2.38 1.68
CA THR A 39 13.51 -2.04 0.24
C THR A 39 12.30 -1.19 -0.15
N HIS A 40 11.20 -1.33 0.59
CA HIS A 40 9.99 -0.54 0.41
C HIS A 40 9.51 -0.01 1.77
N LEU A 41 9.21 1.28 1.82
CA LEU A 41 8.55 1.93 2.96
C LEU A 41 7.13 2.34 2.57
N ILE A 42 6.17 2.05 3.41
CA ILE A 42 4.75 2.39 3.20
C ILE A 42 4.31 3.40 4.26
N PHE A 43 3.87 4.58 3.83
CA PHE A 43 3.30 5.59 4.71
C PHE A 43 1.83 5.28 5.01
N ALA A 44 1.51 5.06 6.28
CA ALA A 44 0.17 4.79 6.78
C ALA A 44 -0.33 6.00 7.60
N PHE A 45 -1.40 6.70 7.19
CA PHE A 45 -2.27 6.48 6.04
C PHE A 45 -2.75 7.82 5.44
N ALA A 46 -3.04 7.82 4.14
CA ALA A 46 -3.92 8.81 3.51
C ALA A 46 -5.39 8.59 3.90
N SER A 47 -6.26 9.49 3.46
CA SER A 47 -7.71 9.43 3.65
C SER A 47 -8.44 9.51 2.30
N MET A 48 -9.79 9.49 2.34
CA MET A 48 -10.65 9.63 1.17
C MET A 48 -11.77 10.61 1.45
N SER A 49 -12.03 11.50 0.51
CA SER A 49 -13.17 12.40 0.50
C SER A 49 -13.78 12.43 -0.90
N ASN A 50 -15.12 12.32 -0.99
CA ASN A 50 -15.83 12.38 -2.28
C ASN A 50 -15.26 11.43 -3.36
N ASN A 51 -14.93 10.20 -2.96
CA ASN A 51 -14.27 9.18 -3.80
C ASN A 51 -12.91 9.60 -4.38
N GLN A 52 -12.22 10.53 -3.73
CA GLN A 52 -10.87 10.96 -4.11
C GLN A 52 -9.92 10.75 -2.93
N ILE A 53 -8.67 10.36 -3.22
CA ILE A 53 -7.63 10.31 -2.20
C ILE A 53 -7.32 11.74 -1.73
N VAL A 54 -7.11 11.90 -0.43
CA VAL A 54 -6.71 13.17 0.18
C VAL A 54 -5.69 12.89 1.29
N ALA A 55 -4.89 13.90 1.63
CA ALA A 55 -4.09 13.83 2.85
C ALA A 55 -5.00 13.69 4.07
N LYS A 56 -4.53 13.01 5.11
CA LYS A 56 -5.29 12.86 6.35
C LYS A 56 -5.39 14.18 7.12
N ASN A 57 -4.34 15.01 7.04
CA ASN A 57 -4.27 16.34 7.61
C ASN A 57 -3.11 17.13 6.94
N LEU A 58 -3.02 18.43 7.22
CA LEU A 58 -2.00 19.31 6.66
C LEU A 58 -0.58 18.99 7.15
N GLN A 59 -0.43 18.38 8.32
CA GLN A 59 0.88 17.99 8.84
C GLN A 59 1.46 16.82 8.03
N ASP A 60 0.64 15.82 7.71
CA ASP A 60 1.02 14.73 6.81
C ASP A 60 1.43 15.30 5.45
N GLU A 61 0.59 16.17 4.87
CA GLU A 61 0.78 16.71 3.52
C GLU A 61 2.02 17.59 3.37
N ASN A 62 2.20 18.55 4.28
CA ASN A 62 3.21 19.60 4.14
C ASN A 62 4.53 19.29 4.85
N VAL A 63 4.55 18.32 5.77
CA VAL A 63 5.74 18.00 6.58
C VAL A 63 6.14 16.55 6.40
N LEU A 64 5.25 15.60 6.73
CA LEU A 64 5.67 14.21 6.82
C LEU A 64 5.86 13.55 5.44
N TYR A 65 5.04 13.83 4.43
CA TYR A 65 5.24 13.28 3.09
C TYR A 65 6.55 13.76 2.45
N PRO A 66 6.89 15.07 2.47
CA PRO A 66 8.20 15.53 1.99
C PRO A 66 9.36 14.85 2.71
N GLU A 67 9.35 14.82 4.05
CA GLU A 67 10.43 14.20 4.82
C GLU A 67 10.56 12.70 4.55
N PHE A 68 9.43 12.00 4.45
CA PHE A 68 9.40 10.56 4.16
C PHE A 68 9.95 10.25 2.77
N ASN A 69 9.59 11.03 1.75
CA ASN A 69 10.11 10.85 0.39
C ASN A 69 11.58 11.27 0.27
N LYS A 70 12.06 12.20 1.11
CA LYS A 70 13.47 12.63 1.16
C LYS A 70 14.42 11.50 1.58
N LEU A 71 13.93 10.45 2.23
CA LEU A 71 14.72 9.25 2.54
C LEU A 71 15.34 8.62 1.27
N LYS A 72 14.71 8.79 0.10
CA LYS A 72 15.23 8.33 -1.19
C LYS A 72 16.51 9.06 -1.63
N GLU A 73 16.82 10.23 -1.06
CA GLU A 73 18.09 10.91 -1.33
C GLU A 73 19.29 10.17 -0.73
N ARG A 74 19.08 9.53 0.43
CA ARG A 74 20.09 8.71 1.12
C ARG A 74 20.19 7.30 0.53
N ASN A 75 19.06 6.72 0.10
CA ASN A 75 19.01 5.44 -0.60
C ASN A 75 18.18 5.57 -1.90
N ARG A 76 18.84 5.70 -3.05
CA ARG A 76 18.18 5.88 -4.35
C ARG A 76 17.39 4.64 -4.83
N GLU A 77 17.65 3.47 -4.24
CA GLU A 77 16.93 2.23 -4.56
C GLU A 77 15.63 2.07 -3.76
N LEU A 78 15.49 2.81 -2.65
CA LEU A 78 14.32 2.78 -1.79
C LEU A 78 13.05 3.16 -2.57
N LYS A 79 11.98 2.37 -2.37
CA LYS A 79 10.64 2.69 -2.87
C LYS A 79 9.73 3.12 -1.73
N THR A 80 8.94 4.15 -2.00
CA THR A 80 8.00 4.74 -1.04
C THR A 80 6.58 4.63 -1.58
N LEU A 81 5.67 4.04 -0.82
CA LEU A 81 4.26 3.91 -1.19
C LEU A 81 3.39 4.63 -0.16
N LEU A 82 2.22 5.12 -0.61
CA LEU A 82 1.22 5.69 0.26
C LEU A 82 0.07 4.70 0.47
N SER A 83 -0.25 4.39 1.72
CA SER A 83 -1.34 3.49 2.07
C SER A 83 -2.63 4.25 2.35
N ILE A 84 -3.76 3.70 1.89
CA ILE A 84 -5.10 4.19 2.20
C ILE A 84 -5.93 3.10 2.84
N GLY A 85 -6.61 3.43 3.94
CA GLY A 85 -7.47 2.50 4.66
C GLY A 85 -7.00 2.23 6.09
N GLY A 86 -6.87 0.95 6.44
CA GLY A 86 -6.58 0.50 7.80
C GLY A 86 -7.85 0.31 8.66
N TRP A 87 -7.66 -0.20 9.88
CA TRP A 87 -8.78 -0.62 10.73
C TRP A 87 -9.77 0.50 11.05
N ASN A 88 -9.26 1.68 11.42
CA ASN A 88 -10.06 2.84 11.84
C ASN A 88 -10.70 3.60 10.68
N PHE A 89 -10.23 3.40 9.44
CA PHE A 89 -10.86 4.00 8.26
C PHE A 89 -12.24 3.41 7.99
N GLY A 90 -12.49 2.18 8.47
CA GLY A 90 -13.73 1.46 8.25
C GLY A 90 -13.89 0.99 6.80
N THR A 91 -15.12 0.64 6.43
CA THR A 91 -15.46 0.03 5.14
C THR A 91 -16.33 0.91 4.26
N SER A 92 -17.15 1.79 4.85
CA SER A 92 -18.18 2.56 4.14
C SER A 92 -17.64 3.41 3.00
N ARG A 93 -16.51 4.09 3.19
CA ARG A 93 -15.88 4.90 2.13
C ARG A 93 -15.34 4.05 0.98
N PHE A 94 -14.77 2.88 1.29
CA PHE A 94 -14.37 1.93 0.24
C PHE A 94 -15.59 1.43 -0.53
N THR A 95 -16.63 0.97 0.17
CA THR A 95 -17.87 0.51 -0.46
C THR A 95 -18.51 1.58 -1.36
N ALA A 96 -18.55 2.84 -0.92
CA ALA A 96 -19.07 3.94 -1.72
C ALA A 96 -18.21 4.25 -2.97
N MET A 97 -16.89 4.17 -2.85
CA MET A 97 -15.99 4.35 -3.99
C MET A 97 -16.09 3.18 -4.98
N LEU A 98 -16.28 1.96 -4.49
CA LEU A 98 -16.39 0.75 -5.30
C LEU A 98 -17.72 0.62 -6.05
N SER A 99 -18.77 1.32 -5.61
CA SER A 99 -20.16 1.06 -6.01
C SER A 99 -20.48 1.31 -7.49
N THR A 100 -19.70 2.14 -8.18
CA THR A 100 -19.88 2.42 -9.61
C THR A 100 -18.54 2.55 -10.33
N LEU A 101 -18.53 2.30 -11.64
CA LEU A 101 -17.34 2.53 -12.47
C LEU A 101 -16.84 3.97 -12.36
N ALA A 102 -17.73 4.95 -12.49
CA ALA A 102 -17.40 6.38 -12.41
C ALA A 102 -16.75 6.76 -11.06
N ASN A 103 -17.16 6.14 -9.95
CA ASN A 103 -16.55 6.39 -8.65
C ASN A 103 -15.12 5.82 -8.57
N ARG A 104 -14.89 4.64 -9.15
CA ARG A 104 -13.56 4.03 -9.23
C ARG A 104 -12.64 4.81 -10.13
N GLU A 105 -13.09 5.22 -11.31
CA GLU A 105 -12.33 6.08 -12.24
C GLU A 105 -11.91 7.39 -11.56
N LYS A 106 -12.86 8.08 -10.91
CA LYS A 106 -12.58 9.31 -10.15
C LYS A 106 -11.53 9.09 -9.06
N PHE A 107 -11.60 7.96 -8.36
CA PHE A 107 -10.61 7.60 -7.36
C PHE A 107 -9.23 7.36 -7.98
N ILE A 108 -9.16 6.55 -9.04
CA ILE A 108 -7.93 6.21 -9.77
C ILE A 108 -7.22 7.47 -10.28
N ASP A 109 -7.95 8.36 -10.94
CA ASP A 109 -7.39 9.62 -11.47
C ASP A 109 -6.84 10.49 -10.34
N SER A 110 -7.58 10.60 -9.23
CA SER A 110 -7.12 11.34 -8.06
C SER A 110 -5.86 10.72 -7.45
N VAL A 111 -5.75 9.38 -7.42
CA VAL A 111 -4.59 8.66 -6.90
C VAL A 111 -3.35 8.95 -7.72
N ILE A 112 -3.45 8.84 -9.05
CA ILE A 112 -2.31 9.11 -9.94
C ILE A 112 -1.80 10.52 -9.71
N SER A 113 -2.69 11.51 -9.75
CA SER A 113 -2.34 12.92 -9.53
C SER A 113 -1.69 13.13 -8.15
N PHE A 114 -2.32 12.61 -7.10
CA PHE A 114 -1.86 12.78 -5.71
C PHE A 114 -0.47 12.16 -5.48
N LEU A 115 -0.26 10.92 -5.93
CA LEU A 115 1.02 10.24 -5.76
C LEU A 115 2.16 10.96 -6.48
N ARG A 116 1.91 11.46 -7.70
CA ARG A 116 2.91 12.22 -8.45
C ARG A 116 3.22 13.57 -7.80
N ILE A 117 2.20 14.31 -7.36
CA ILE A 117 2.36 15.60 -6.66
C ILE A 117 3.22 15.45 -5.41
N HIS A 118 3.01 14.38 -4.63
CA HIS A 118 3.72 14.15 -3.36
C HIS A 118 4.95 13.24 -3.51
N GLY A 119 5.36 12.89 -4.72
CA GLY A 119 6.61 12.18 -5.00
C GLY A 119 6.65 10.70 -4.59
N PHE A 120 5.50 10.06 -4.37
CA PHE A 120 5.41 8.64 -4.04
C PHE A 120 5.62 7.73 -5.25
N ASP A 121 6.17 6.54 -5.02
CA ASP A 121 6.43 5.53 -6.05
C ASP A 121 5.26 4.54 -6.22
N GLY A 122 4.20 4.62 -5.41
CA GLY A 122 3.05 3.74 -5.55
C GLY A 122 1.97 3.85 -4.47
N LEU A 123 0.93 3.02 -4.63
CA LEU A 123 -0.23 2.92 -3.74
C LEU A 123 -0.24 1.59 -2.97
N ASP A 124 -0.65 1.63 -1.70
CA ASP A 124 -1.04 0.46 -0.91
C ASP A 124 -2.53 0.51 -0.54
N LEU A 125 -3.30 -0.48 -0.95
CA LEU A 125 -4.72 -0.63 -0.62
C LEU A 125 -4.86 -1.45 0.67
N PHE A 126 -5.31 -0.81 1.76
CA PHE A 126 -5.49 -1.45 3.06
C PHE A 126 -6.97 -1.56 3.45
N PHE A 127 -7.76 -2.26 2.62
CA PHE A 127 -9.20 -2.45 2.84
C PHE A 127 -9.48 -3.65 3.76
N LEU A 128 -9.95 -3.37 4.99
CA LEU A 128 -10.30 -4.39 5.99
C LEU A 128 -11.82 -4.40 6.27
N TYR A 129 -12.63 -5.27 5.66
CA TYR A 129 -12.29 -6.14 4.53
C TYR A 129 -13.45 -6.11 3.52
N PRO A 130 -13.22 -6.31 2.22
CA PRO A 130 -14.31 -6.49 1.25
C PRO A 130 -15.26 -7.61 1.71
N GLY A 131 -16.56 -7.38 1.70
CA GLY A 131 -17.56 -8.37 2.12
C GLY A 131 -17.65 -8.64 3.63
N LEU A 132 -16.93 -7.89 4.48
CA LEU A 132 -16.99 -8.01 5.94
C LEU A 132 -17.05 -6.62 6.60
N ARG A 133 -17.31 -6.58 7.91
CA ARG A 133 -17.36 -5.32 8.70
C ARG A 133 -18.31 -4.28 8.09
N GLY A 134 -19.47 -4.72 7.61
CA GLY A 134 -20.47 -3.86 6.98
C GLY A 134 -20.26 -3.57 5.49
N SER A 135 -19.18 -4.05 4.87
CA SER A 135 -19.04 -4.08 3.41
C SER A 135 -19.91 -5.19 2.81
N PRO A 136 -20.70 -4.93 1.75
CA PRO A 136 -21.54 -5.94 1.11
C PRO A 136 -20.72 -7.05 0.43
N PRO A 137 -21.25 -8.28 0.32
CA PRO A 137 -20.51 -9.42 -0.24
C PRO A 137 -19.93 -9.19 -1.64
N HIS A 138 -20.62 -8.41 -2.48
CA HIS A 138 -20.16 -8.11 -3.85
C HIS A 138 -18.91 -7.21 -3.89
N ASP A 139 -18.54 -6.55 -2.80
CA ASP A 139 -17.31 -5.75 -2.74
C ASP A 139 -16.05 -6.59 -2.91
N ARG A 140 -16.12 -7.92 -2.68
CA ARG A 140 -15.06 -8.86 -3.07
C ARG A 140 -14.69 -8.69 -4.55
N TRP A 141 -15.70 -8.61 -5.42
CA TRP A 141 -15.51 -8.49 -6.87
C TRP A 141 -15.21 -7.06 -7.28
N ASN A 142 -15.90 -6.07 -6.69
CA ASN A 142 -15.60 -4.67 -6.99
C ASN A 142 -14.17 -4.29 -6.58
N PHE A 143 -13.65 -4.86 -5.50
CA PHE A 143 -12.26 -4.66 -5.10
C PHE A 143 -11.27 -5.27 -6.09
N LEU A 144 -11.61 -6.41 -6.70
CA LEU A 144 -10.82 -7.00 -7.80
C LEU A 144 -10.82 -6.08 -9.02
N PHE A 145 -11.98 -5.58 -9.43
CA PHE A 145 -12.10 -4.63 -10.55
C PHE A 145 -11.27 -3.36 -10.30
N LEU A 146 -11.29 -2.82 -9.08
CA LEU A 146 -10.45 -1.68 -8.73
C LEU A 146 -8.96 -1.97 -8.93
N ILE A 147 -8.48 -3.16 -8.52
CA ILE A 147 -7.07 -3.56 -8.68
C ILE A 147 -6.68 -3.69 -10.16
N GLU A 148 -7.58 -4.25 -10.98
CA GLU A 148 -7.41 -4.36 -12.43
C GLU A 148 -7.33 -2.98 -13.08
N GLU A 149 -8.29 -2.11 -12.77
CA GLU A 149 -8.39 -0.75 -13.30
C GLU A 149 -7.20 0.12 -12.88
N LEU A 150 -6.75 0.02 -11.62
CA LEU A 150 -5.54 0.72 -11.14
C LEU A 150 -4.27 0.28 -11.87
N GLN A 151 -4.08 -1.03 -12.08
CA GLN A 151 -2.89 -1.51 -12.80
C GLN A 151 -2.87 -0.99 -14.23
N PHE A 152 -4.00 -1.10 -14.93
CA PHE A 152 -4.12 -0.60 -16.30
C PHE A 152 -3.88 0.92 -16.36
N ALA A 153 -4.45 1.68 -15.43
CA ALA A 153 -4.27 3.13 -15.38
C ALA A 153 -2.81 3.53 -15.08
N PHE A 154 -2.14 2.83 -14.16
CA PHE A 154 -0.73 3.07 -13.85
C PHE A 154 0.18 2.74 -15.04
N GLU A 155 -0.08 1.64 -15.76
CA GLU A 155 0.64 1.29 -16.99
C GLU A 155 0.46 2.35 -18.08
N ARG A 156 -0.79 2.76 -18.30
CA ARG A 156 -1.12 3.80 -19.28
C ARG A 156 -0.45 5.13 -18.95
N GLU A 157 -0.50 5.56 -17.70
CA GLU A 157 0.14 6.81 -17.27
C GLU A 157 1.66 6.78 -17.46
N ALA A 158 2.31 5.65 -17.13
CA ALA A 158 3.74 5.49 -17.31
C ALA A 158 4.16 5.62 -18.79
N LEU A 159 3.37 5.01 -19.69
CA LEU A 159 3.61 5.09 -21.13
C LEU A 159 3.43 6.51 -21.67
N LEU A 160 2.39 7.23 -21.22
CA LEU A 160 2.09 8.58 -21.71
C LEU A 160 3.06 9.64 -21.20
N THR A 161 3.49 9.51 -19.95
CA THR A 161 4.33 10.53 -19.28
C THR A 161 5.82 10.21 -19.29
N GLN A 162 6.19 9.00 -19.76
CA GLN A 162 7.55 8.45 -19.68
C GLN A 162 8.13 8.39 -18.25
N HIS A 163 7.27 8.44 -17.23
CA HIS A 163 7.68 8.22 -15.85
C HIS A 163 7.73 6.73 -15.53
N PRO A 164 8.56 6.30 -14.55
CA PRO A 164 8.46 4.95 -14.00
C PRO A 164 7.04 4.67 -13.50
N ARG A 165 6.50 3.52 -13.90
CA ARG A 165 5.17 3.06 -13.51
C ARG A 165 5.02 3.02 -11.99
N LEU A 166 3.91 3.57 -11.48
CA LEU A 166 3.56 3.48 -10.08
C LEU A 166 3.40 2.02 -9.64
N LEU A 167 3.87 1.71 -8.44
CA LEU A 167 3.69 0.41 -7.81
C LEU A 167 2.27 0.30 -7.24
N LEU A 168 1.70 -0.90 -7.29
CA LEU A 168 0.46 -1.23 -6.61
C LEU A 168 0.71 -2.33 -5.59
N SER A 169 0.19 -2.15 -4.40
CA SER A 169 0.22 -3.13 -3.32
C SER A 169 -1.11 -3.20 -2.60
N ALA A 170 -1.36 -4.31 -1.91
CA ALA A 170 -2.53 -4.49 -1.09
C ALA A 170 -2.19 -5.22 0.21
N ALA A 171 -2.67 -4.67 1.33
CA ALA A 171 -2.63 -5.34 2.62
C ALA A 171 -3.86 -6.24 2.77
N VAL A 172 -3.63 -7.55 2.85
CA VAL A 172 -4.69 -8.57 2.93
C VAL A 172 -4.61 -9.37 4.21
N SER A 173 -5.73 -9.96 4.62
CA SER A 173 -5.78 -10.83 5.80
C SER A 173 -4.99 -12.11 5.60
N GLY A 174 -4.27 -12.55 6.63
CA GLY A 174 -3.70 -13.89 6.71
C GLY A 174 -4.64 -14.96 7.28
N ILE A 175 -5.89 -14.62 7.62
CA ILE A 175 -6.84 -15.54 8.23
C ILE A 175 -7.64 -16.27 7.13
N PRO A 176 -7.60 -17.62 7.05
CA PRO A 176 -8.23 -18.38 5.96
C PRO A 176 -9.71 -18.08 5.75
N SER A 177 -10.51 -17.96 6.82
CA SER A 177 -11.94 -17.64 6.70
C SER A 177 -12.19 -16.28 6.08
N ILE A 178 -11.39 -15.26 6.44
CA ILE A 178 -11.47 -13.93 5.82
C ILE A 178 -11.03 -14.00 4.37
N ILE A 179 -9.97 -14.76 4.05
CA ILE A 179 -9.52 -14.91 2.66
C ILE A 179 -10.62 -15.50 1.79
N HIS A 180 -11.24 -16.59 2.25
CA HIS A 180 -12.33 -17.25 1.53
C HIS A 180 -13.55 -16.37 1.31
N THR A 181 -13.83 -15.42 2.21
CA THR A 181 -14.96 -14.49 2.06
C THR A 181 -14.59 -13.27 1.23
N SER A 182 -13.47 -12.62 1.53
CA SER A 182 -13.15 -11.27 1.07
C SER A 182 -12.37 -11.21 -0.23
N TYR A 183 -11.70 -12.30 -0.63
CA TYR A 183 -10.75 -12.27 -1.73
C TYR A 183 -10.95 -13.46 -2.66
N ASP A 184 -10.79 -13.23 -3.96
CA ASP A 184 -10.48 -14.30 -4.88
C ASP A 184 -8.97 -14.44 -5.02
N ALA A 185 -8.42 -15.31 -4.19
CA ALA A 185 -6.98 -15.53 -4.13
C ALA A 185 -6.40 -16.02 -5.47
N LEU A 186 -7.19 -16.74 -6.27
CA LEU A 186 -6.74 -17.24 -7.57
C LEU A 186 -6.62 -16.09 -8.57
N LEU A 187 -7.63 -15.22 -8.64
CA LEU A 187 -7.62 -14.07 -9.53
C LEU A 187 -6.63 -13.00 -9.09
N LEU A 188 -6.58 -12.67 -7.79
CA LEU A 188 -5.59 -11.73 -7.25
C LEU A 188 -4.15 -12.23 -7.47
N GLY A 189 -3.93 -13.54 -7.38
CA GLY A 189 -2.64 -14.16 -7.64
C GLY A 189 -2.11 -13.97 -9.06
N ARG A 190 -2.97 -13.66 -10.05
CA ARG A 190 -2.56 -13.38 -11.44
C ARG A 190 -1.86 -12.03 -11.58
N PHE A 191 -2.14 -11.10 -10.68
CA PHE A 191 -1.52 -9.78 -10.67
C PHE A 191 -0.20 -9.75 -9.91
N VAL A 192 0.11 -10.79 -9.13
CA VAL A 192 1.38 -10.92 -8.42
C VAL A 192 2.48 -11.30 -9.42
N PRO A 193 3.64 -10.63 -9.41
CA PRO A 193 4.67 -10.88 -10.41
C PRO A 193 5.30 -12.27 -10.25
N LEU A 194 5.36 -13.02 -11.36
CA LEU A 194 5.83 -14.41 -11.41
C LEU A 194 7.33 -14.52 -11.78
N SER A 195 7.89 -13.52 -12.44
CA SER A 195 9.28 -13.51 -12.91
C SER A 195 10.08 -12.34 -12.35
N ARG A 196 11.42 -12.44 -12.38
CA ARG A 196 12.34 -11.37 -11.95
C ARG A 196 12.10 -10.07 -12.75
N GLU A 197 11.72 -10.19 -14.02
CA GLU A 197 11.48 -9.08 -14.94
C GLU A 197 10.17 -8.34 -14.65
N GLN A 198 9.17 -9.03 -14.07
CA GLN A 198 7.90 -8.44 -13.65
C GLN A 198 7.91 -7.92 -12.20
N LYS A 199 9.01 -8.03 -11.44
CA LYS A 199 9.05 -7.61 -10.02
C LYS A 199 8.64 -6.15 -9.80
N ASN A 200 8.77 -5.29 -10.81
CA ASN A 200 8.35 -3.88 -10.75
C ASN A 200 6.99 -3.61 -11.41
N THR A 201 6.33 -4.62 -11.99
CA THR A 201 5.05 -4.49 -12.71
C THR A 201 3.84 -5.10 -11.99
N GLY A 202 4.04 -6.12 -11.15
CA GLY A 202 2.92 -6.78 -10.47
C GLY A 202 2.52 -6.22 -9.10
N LEU A 203 1.32 -6.60 -8.64
CA LEU A 203 0.74 -6.37 -7.32
C LEU A 203 1.64 -6.97 -6.21
N ILE A 204 2.00 -6.15 -5.23
CA ILE A 204 2.67 -6.61 -4.01
C ILE A 204 1.61 -6.95 -2.96
N ILE A 205 1.52 -8.21 -2.54
CA ILE A 205 0.61 -8.63 -1.48
C ILE A 205 1.33 -8.60 -0.13
N ASN A 206 0.83 -7.75 0.76
CA ASN A 206 1.31 -7.63 2.14
C ASN A 206 0.36 -8.39 3.06
N MET A 207 0.77 -9.59 3.49
CA MET A 207 0.00 -10.36 4.46
C MET A 207 0.07 -9.67 5.81
N SER A 208 -1.04 -9.05 6.21
CA SER A 208 -1.15 -8.36 7.49
C SER A 208 -1.70 -9.33 8.53
N ARG A 209 -0.83 -9.83 9.40
CA ARG A 209 -1.27 -10.40 10.68
C ARG A 209 -1.39 -9.24 11.66
N MET A 210 -2.55 -8.59 11.68
CA MET A 210 -2.84 -7.59 12.70
C MET A 210 -2.85 -8.31 14.05
N LEU A 211 -1.78 -8.14 14.84
CA LEU A 211 -1.78 -8.50 16.26
C LEU A 211 -2.79 -7.58 16.95
N LEU A 212 -4.05 -8.03 16.97
CA LEU A 212 -5.12 -7.36 17.69
C LEU A 212 -4.78 -7.41 19.19
N ARG A 213 -4.42 -6.24 19.74
CA ARG A 213 -4.34 -5.89 21.17
C ARG A 213 -3.44 -6.80 22.04
N GLY A 214 -2.17 -6.40 22.17
CA GLY A 214 -1.39 -6.60 23.40
C GLY A 214 -1.42 -5.32 24.23
N ARG A 215 -1.61 -5.41 25.55
CA ARG A 215 -1.65 -4.33 26.56
C ARG A 215 -0.35 -3.51 26.71
N SER A 216 0.55 -3.56 25.74
CA SER A 216 1.88 -2.95 25.79
C SER A 216 2.15 -2.32 24.44
N GLY A 217 2.27 -0.99 24.41
CA GLY A 217 2.35 -0.13 23.23
C GLY A 217 3.57 -0.32 22.30
N LEU A 218 3.92 -1.53 21.91
CA LEU A 218 4.75 -1.78 20.75
C LEU A 218 3.87 -1.75 19.50
N ALA A 219 3.95 -0.69 18.70
CA ALA A 219 3.71 -0.88 17.28
C ALA A 219 4.97 -1.55 16.73
N MET A 220 4.83 -2.85 16.50
CA MET A 220 5.70 -3.64 15.65
C MET A 220 5.89 -2.88 14.33
N MET A 221 7.13 -2.76 13.86
CA MET A 221 7.38 -2.72 12.43
C MET A 221 6.69 -3.98 11.88
N THR A 222 5.50 -3.84 11.29
CA THR A 222 4.80 -4.99 10.73
C THR A 222 5.63 -5.42 9.54
N LEU A 223 6.48 -6.44 9.72
CA LEU A 223 7.10 -7.13 8.60
C LEU A 223 5.98 -7.79 7.80
N SER A 224 5.68 -7.23 6.64
CA SER A 224 4.82 -7.89 5.68
C SER A 224 5.69 -8.82 4.85
N VAL A 225 5.37 -10.12 4.89
CA VAL A 225 5.93 -11.07 3.94
C VAL A 225 5.30 -10.79 2.59
N SER A 226 6.08 -10.23 1.67
CA SER A 226 5.69 -10.16 0.26
C SER A 226 5.69 -11.57 -0.32
N VAL A 227 4.51 -12.10 -0.61
CA VAL A 227 4.41 -13.41 -1.29
C VAL A 227 4.69 -13.20 -2.78
N THR A 228 5.91 -13.53 -3.22
CA THR A 228 6.15 -13.85 -4.63
C THR A 228 5.86 -15.34 -4.81
N ARG A 229 5.00 -15.70 -5.77
CA ARG A 229 4.75 -17.11 -6.11
C ARG A 229 6.09 -17.75 -6.49
N GLN A 230 6.59 -18.66 -5.66
CA GLN A 230 7.67 -19.58 -6.04
C GLN A 230 6.99 -20.80 -6.67
N CYS A 231 7.13 -20.98 -7.98
CA CYS A 231 6.79 -22.25 -8.60
C CYS A 231 7.77 -23.32 -8.07
N MET A 232 7.24 -24.37 -7.44
CA MET A 232 7.91 -25.67 -7.40
C MET A 232 7.65 -26.40 -8.71
#